data_AF-A0A2E9UKU5-F1
#
_entry.id   AF-A0A2E9UKU5-F1
#
_cell.length_a   1.000
_cell.length_b   1.000
_cell.length_c   1.000
_cell.angle_alpha   90.00
_cell.angle_beta   90.00
_cell.angle_gamma   90.00
#
_symmetry.space_group_name_H-M   'P 1'
#
loop_
_entity.id
_entity.type
_entity.pdbx_description
1 polymer ?
#
loop_
_entity_poly.entity_id
_entity_poly.type
_entity_poly.pdbx_seq_one_letter_code
_entity_poly.pdbx_strand_id
1 'polypeptide(L)'
;MSRRLQGVVLAGGASQRMGTDKALLTRPDGMSWLEAQVQLLRSEDLEVCVLTGHGSHHQLLGTFEGVTVKAEPWQPAGPLWALSCVLHDRDDEALLTVPVDMPGLRQDALQQLILRWRRQPSRVFVADDGSRLQPLLGIYP
;
A
#
# COMPACT_ATOMS: atom_id res chain seq x y z
N MET A 1 -19.09 -2.40 15.71
CA MET A 1 -17.87 -3.23 15.86
C MET A 1 -16.71 -2.45 15.28
N SER A 2 -15.56 -2.40 15.95
CA SER A 2 -14.36 -1.76 15.39
C SER A 2 -13.71 -2.73 14.42
N ARG A 3 -13.53 -2.34 13.16
CA ARG A 3 -12.74 -3.12 12.20
C ARG A 3 -11.26 -2.83 12.40
N ARG A 4 -10.43 -3.86 12.29
CA ARG A 4 -8.97 -3.73 12.30
C ARG A 4 -8.52 -3.19 10.93
N LEU A 5 -7.59 -2.24 10.92
CA LEU A 5 -7.05 -1.70 9.68
C LEU A 5 -5.66 -2.32 9.43
N GLN A 6 -5.44 -2.88 8.24
CA GLN A 6 -4.13 -3.35 7.78
C GLN A 6 -3.64 -2.44 6.66
N GLY A 7 -2.36 -2.08 6.68
CA GLY A 7 -1.71 -1.36 5.59
C GLY A 7 -1.28 -2.30 4.47
N VAL A 8 -1.50 -1.92 3.22
CA VAL A 8 -1.09 -2.70 2.05
C VAL A 8 -0.30 -1.83 1.09
N VAL A 9 0.99 -2.13 0.90
CA VAL A 9 1.78 -1.50 -0.16
C VAL A 9 1.64 -2.31 -1.45
N LEU A 10 1.11 -1.68 -2.49
CA LEU A 10 1.07 -2.24 -3.84
C LEU A 10 2.39 -1.90 -4.54
N ALA A 11 3.36 -2.82 -4.43
CA ALA A 11 4.68 -2.75 -5.04
C ALA A 11 4.80 -3.65 -6.29
N GLY A 12 3.67 -4.17 -6.76
CA GLY A 12 3.53 -4.90 -8.02
C GLY A 12 3.46 -3.96 -9.22
N GLY A 13 3.60 -4.55 -10.41
CA GLY A 13 3.58 -3.84 -11.68
C GLY A 13 4.91 -3.91 -12.41
N ALA A 14 4.82 -4.26 -13.69
CA ALA A 14 5.98 -4.27 -14.55
C ALA A 14 6.33 -2.81 -14.87
N SER A 15 7.50 -2.36 -14.44
CA SER A 15 8.11 -1.08 -14.83
C SER A 15 8.53 -1.11 -16.32
N GLN A 16 7.62 -1.55 -17.20
CA GLN A 16 7.86 -1.91 -18.60
C GLN A 16 8.42 -0.74 -19.42
N ARG A 17 8.04 0.49 -19.07
CA ARG A 17 8.53 1.70 -19.72
C ARG A 17 9.84 2.23 -19.14
N MET A 18 10.20 1.82 -17.93
CA MET A 18 11.38 2.32 -17.22
C MET A 18 12.55 1.34 -17.20
N GLY A 19 12.31 0.04 -17.41
CA GLY A 19 13.36 -1.00 -17.35
C GLY A 19 14.00 -1.17 -15.96
N THR A 20 13.53 -0.45 -14.94
CA THR A 20 14.06 -0.45 -13.58
C THR A 20 12.92 -0.51 -12.58
N ASP A 21 13.10 -1.31 -11.53
CA ASP A 21 12.16 -1.45 -10.43
C ASP A 21 12.04 -0.13 -9.62
N LYS A 22 10.95 0.61 -9.85
CA LYS A 22 10.68 1.89 -9.19
C LYS A 22 10.68 1.78 -7.67
N ALA A 23 10.27 0.63 -7.13
CA ALA A 23 10.19 0.41 -5.69
C ALA A 23 11.56 0.55 -5.01
N LEU A 24 12.65 0.30 -5.75
CA LEU A 24 14.03 0.39 -5.29
C LEU A 24 14.67 1.76 -5.52
N LEU A 25 13.97 2.72 -6.13
CA LEU A 25 14.50 4.08 -6.31
C LEU A 25 14.75 4.73 -4.96
N THR A 26 15.94 5.28 -4.79
CA THR A 26 16.37 5.90 -3.53
C THR A 26 15.88 7.35 -3.45
N ARG A 27 15.33 7.71 -2.30
CA ARG A 27 14.98 9.08 -1.91
C ARG A 27 16.23 9.84 -1.42
N PRO A 28 16.19 11.17 -1.31
CA PRO A 28 17.30 11.96 -0.76
C PRO A 28 17.70 11.59 0.68
N ASP A 29 16.80 10.97 1.45
CA ASP A 29 17.04 10.48 2.82
C ASP A 29 17.70 9.10 2.86
N GLY A 30 17.96 8.48 1.70
CA GLY A 30 18.61 7.17 1.59
C GLY A 30 17.67 5.98 1.59
N MET A 31 16.37 6.16 1.86
CA MET A 31 15.38 5.08 1.80
C MET A 31 14.92 4.83 0.37
N SER A 32 14.63 3.59 0.02
CA SER A 32 13.90 3.29 -1.21
C SER A 32 12.44 3.80 -1.13
N TRP A 33 11.78 3.93 -2.27
CA TRP A 33 10.36 4.27 -2.32
C TRP A 33 9.52 3.24 -1.56
N LEU A 34 9.87 1.95 -1.66
CA LEU A 34 9.20 0.88 -0.94
C LEU A 34 9.34 1.02 0.59
N GLU A 35 10.56 1.18 1.08
CA GLU A 35 10.82 1.37 2.52
C GLU A 35 10.07 2.59 3.05
N ALA A 36 10.02 3.68 2.28
CA ALA A 36 9.30 4.89 2.68
C ALA A 36 7.80 4.66 2.85
N GLN A 37 7.15 3.93 1.94
CA GLN A 37 5.71 3.62 2.09
C GLN A 37 5.44 2.65 3.24
N VAL A 38 6.31 1.66 3.43
CA VAL A 38 6.23 0.75 4.57
C VAL A 38 6.35 1.52 5.88
N GLN A 39 7.33 2.41 5.98
CA GLN A 39 7.55 3.23 7.18
C GLN A 39 6.38 4.19 7.44
N LEU A 40 5.78 4.75 6.39
CA LEU A 40 4.61 5.62 6.50
C LEU A 40 3.37 4.88 7.05
N LEU A 41 3.13 3.65 6.63
CA LEU A 41 2.03 2.85 7.18
C LEU A 41 2.32 2.40 8.62
N ARG A 42 3.57 2.03 8.92
CA ARG A 42 3.99 1.66 10.27
C ARG A 42 3.92 2.83 11.26
N SER A 43 4.12 4.07 10.81
CA SER A 43 3.95 5.25 11.68
C SER A 43 2.49 5.48 12.13
N GLU A 44 1.54 4.77 11.52
CA GLU A 44 0.12 4.74 11.93
C GLU A 44 -0.23 3.48 12.74
N ASP A 45 0.78 2.79 13.29
CA ASP A 45 0.67 1.55 14.07
C ASP A 45 -0.03 0.40 13.31
N LEU A 46 0.14 0.36 11.98
CA LEU A 46 -0.45 -0.68 11.13
C LEU A 46 0.53 -1.84 10.93
N GLU A 47 0.01 -3.07 10.98
CA GLU A 47 0.66 -4.19 10.29
C GLU A 47 0.63 -3.94 8.79
N VAL A 48 1.73 -4.25 8.11
CA VAL A 48 1.90 -3.96 6.69
C VAL A 48 2.04 -5.25 5.89
N CYS A 49 1.26 -5.38 4.84
CA CYS A 49 1.44 -6.36 3.79
C CYS A 49 2.00 -5.66 2.54
N VAL A 50 3.05 -6.20 1.94
CA VAL A 50 3.60 -5.71 0.68
C VAL A 50 3.28 -6.72 -0.40
N LEU A 51 2.45 -6.35 -1.37
CA LEU A 51 2.19 -7.17 -2.56
C LEU A 51 3.22 -6.82 -3.64
N THR A 52 3.99 -7.80 -4.10
CA THR A 52 5.06 -7.57 -5.08
C THR A 52 5.29 -8.75 -6.02
N GLY A 53 5.70 -8.47 -7.25
CA GLY A 53 6.20 -9.46 -8.20
C GLY A 53 7.72 -9.69 -8.13
N HIS A 54 8.45 -8.98 -7.25
CA HIS A 54 9.91 -8.99 -7.22
C HIS A 54 10.46 -9.60 -5.92
N GLY A 55 11.22 -10.69 -6.03
CA GLY A 55 11.81 -11.38 -4.87
C GLY A 55 12.82 -10.54 -4.08
N SER A 56 13.47 -9.55 -4.72
CA SER A 56 14.40 -8.62 -4.07
C SER A 56 13.75 -7.79 -2.96
N HIS A 57 12.44 -7.53 -3.04
CA HIS A 57 11.70 -6.77 -2.02
C HIS A 57 11.63 -7.52 -0.69
N HIS A 58 11.58 -8.85 -0.72
CA HIS A 58 11.61 -9.66 0.50
C HIS A 58 12.94 -9.48 1.25
N GLN A 59 14.06 -9.42 0.52
CA GLN A 59 15.36 -9.19 1.13
C GLN A 59 15.46 -7.77 1.69
N LEU A 60 14.96 -6.76 0.96
CA LEU A 60 14.97 -5.36 1.39
C LEU A 60 14.19 -5.16 2.70
N LEU A 61 13.02 -5.79 2.82
CA LEU A 61 12.11 -5.60 3.94
C LEU A 61 12.31 -6.60 5.08
N GLY A 62 13.28 -7.52 4.98
CA GLY A 62 13.48 -8.61 5.92
C GLY A 62 13.82 -8.18 7.36
N THR A 63 14.20 -6.91 7.57
CA THR A 63 14.50 -6.33 8.89
C THR A 63 13.32 -5.55 9.49
N PHE A 64 12.22 -5.37 8.75
CA PHE A 64 11.07 -4.61 9.24
C PHE A 64 10.10 -5.52 10.02
N GLU A 65 10.04 -5.32 11.34
CA GLU A 65 9.03 -5.99 12.18
C GLU A 65 7.61 -5.54 11.83
N GLY A 66 6.67 -6.49 11.84
CA GLY A 66 5.26 -6.25 11.50
C GLY A 66 4.99 -6.09 9.99
N VAL A 67 5.97 -6.46 9.14
CA VAL A 67 5.84 -6.43 7.68
C VAL A 67 5.83 -7.84 7.12
N THR A 68 4.85 -8.12 6.27
CA THR A 68 4.74 -9.36 5.49
C THR A 68 4.90 -9.04 4.02
N VAL A 69 5.63 -9.86 3.28
CA VAL A 69 5.80 -9.70 1.83
C VAL A 69 5.10 -10.84 1.12
N LYS A 70 4.08 -10.51 0.33
CA LYS A 70 3.26 -11.43 -0.45
C LYS A 70 3.62 -11.34 -1.92
N ALA A 71 3.89 -12.49 -2.54
CA ALA A 71 4.11 -12.56 -3.97
C ALA A 71 2.79 -12.31 -4.73
N GLU A 72 2.82 -11.49 -5.77
CA GLU A 72 1.73 -11.35 -6.74
C GLU A 72 1.70 -12.62 -7.61
N PRO A 73 0.61 -13.41 -7.61
CA PRO A 73 0.54 -14.64 -8.37
C PRO A 73 0.39 -14.34 -9.87
N TRP A 74 1.32 -14.87 -10.67
CA TRP A 74 1.36 -14.78 -12.14
C TRP A 74 1.60 -13.36 -12.71
N GLN A 75 1.50 -13.21 -14.04
CA GLN A 75 1.88 -11.98 -14.74
C GLN A 75 1.09 -10.78 -14.20
N PRO A 76 1.71 -9.60 -14.04
CA PRO A 76 1.00 -8.41 -13.60
C PRO A 76 -0.20 -8.12 -14.51
N ALA A 77 -1.41 -8.25 -13.98
CA ALA A 77 -2.67 -8.07 -14.71
C ALA A 77 -3.36 -6.73 -14.38
N GLY A 78 -2.58 -5.78 -13.87
CA GLY A 78 -3.01 -4.42 -13.58
C GLY A 78 -3.60 -4.22 -12.18
N PRO A 79 -4.06 -3.00 -11.86
CA PRO A 79 -4.34 -2.64 -10.48
C PRO A 79 -5.54 -3.35 -9.84
N LEU A 80 -6.55 -3.72 -10.62
CA LEU A 80 -7.69 -4.49 -10.12
C LEU A 80 -7.29 -5.90 -9.70
N TRP A 81 -6.36 -6.52 -10.42
CA TRP A 81 -5.79 -7.81 -10.06
C TRP A 81 -4.98 -7.72 -8.76
N ALA A 82 -4.15 -6.69 -8.64
CA ALA A 82 -3.40 -6.43 -7.41
C ALA A 82 -4.34 -6.27 -6.20
N LEU A 83 -5.43 -5.49 -6.35
CA LEU A 83 -6.46 -5.36 -5.31
C LEU A 83 -7.12 -6.71 -5.00
N SER A 84 -7.51 -7.51 -5.99
CA SER A 84 -8.11 -8.83 -5.74
C SER A 84 -7.17 -9.81 -5.03
N CYS A 85 -5.86 -9.62 -5.14
CA CYS A 85 -4.88 -10.45 -4.44
C CYS A 85 -4.79 -10.16 -2.94
N VAL A 86 -5.22 -8.98 -2.49
CA VAL A 86 -5.11 -8.54 -1.10
C VAL A 86 -6.46 -8.46 -0.40
N LEU A 87 -7.51 -8.12 -1.14
CA LEU A 87 -8.89 -8.15 -0.64
C LEU A 87 -9.25 -9.56 -0.16
N HIS A 88 -9.92 -9.63 0.99
CA HIS A 88 -10.38 -10.86 1.59
C HIS A 88 -11.79 -10.67 2.15
N ASP A 89 -12.55 -11.75 2.22
CA ASP A 89 -13.91 -11.74 2.75
C ASP A 89 -13.87 -11.87 4.29
N ARG A 90 -13.59 -10.75 4.97
CA ARG A 90 -13.55 -10.68 6.44
C ARG A 90 -14.26 -9.44 6.95
N ASP A 91 -15.31 -9.64 7.74
CA ASP A 91 -16.12 -8.55 8.28
C ASP A 91 -15.43 -7.73 9.38
N ASP A 92 -14.35 -8.26 9.96
CA ASP A 92 -13.60 -7.69 11.07
C ASP A 92 -12.38 -6.86 10.66
N GLU A 93 -12.08 -6.78 9.36
CA GLU A 93 -10.85 -6.17 8.83
C GLU A 93 -11.15 -5.19 7.69
N ALA A 94 -10.24 -4.24 7.47
CA ALA A 94 -10.25 -3.33 6.34
C ALA A 94 -8.81 -3.10 5.87
N LEU A 95 -8.63 -2.80 4.59
CA LEU A 95 -7.33 -2.62 3.96
C LEU A 95 -7.12 -1.17 3.55
N LEU A 96 -6.06 -0.55 4.06
CA LEU A 96 -5.53 0.72 3.56
C LEU A 96 -4.47 0.44 2.49
N THR A 97 -4.84 0.59 1.23
CA THR A 97 -3.91 0.39 0.12
C THR A 97 -3.14 1.66 -0.18
N VAL A 98 -1.85 1.52 -0.48
CA VAL A 98 -0.94 2.61 -0.89
C VAL A 98 -0.08 2.09 -2.04
N PRO A 99 -0.07 2.74 -3.21
CA PRO A 99 0.82 2.33 -4.30
C PRO A 99 2.24 2.86 -4.07
N VAL A 100 3.24 2.09 -4.52
CA VAL A 100 4.66 2.47 -4.35
C VAL A 100 5.06 3.70 -5.17
N ASP A 101 4.29 4.05 -6.20
CA ASP A 101 4.56 5.16 -7.13
C ASP A 101 4.04 6.52 -6.66
N MET A 102 3.69 6.64 -5.37
CA MET A 102 3.34 7.90 -4.70
C MET A 102 4.42 8.34 -3.69
N PRO A 103 5.66 8.64 -4.11
CA PRO A 103 6.77 8.98 -3.20
C PRO A 103 6.56 10.28 -2.41
N GLY A 104 5.64 11.14 -2.88
CA GLY A 104 5.24 12.38 -2.20
C GLY A 104 4.04 12.24 -1.26
N LEU A 105 3.54 11.01 -1.02
CA LEU A 105 2.46 10.78 -0.07
C LEU A 105 2.89 11.21 1.33
N ARG A 106 2.05 12.01 1.97
CA ARG A 106 2.31 12.59 3.29
C ARG A 106 1.44 11.92 4.35
N GLN A 107 1.97 11.85 5.57
CA GLN A 107 1.29 11.25 6.71
C GLN A 107 -0.05 11.92 7.03
N ASP A 108 -0.14 13.24 6.89
CA ASP A 108 -1.37 13.98 7.14
C ASP A 108 -2.52 13.57 6.20
N ALA A 109 -2.22 13.32 4.92
CA ALA A 109 -3.21 12.82 3.96
C ALA A 109 -3.70 11.41 4.33
N LEU A 110 -2.78 10.54 4.77
CA LEU A 110 -3.11 9.19 5.24
C LEU A 110 -4.01 9.24 6.48
N GLN A 111 -3.65 10.06 7.46
CA GLN A 111 -4.40 10.26 8.69
C GLN A 111 -5.81 10.81 8.42
N GLN A 112 -5.95 11.75 7.48
CA GLN A 112 -7.27 12.23 7.07
C GLN A 112 -8.15 11.11 6.53
N LEU A 113 -7.60 10.23 5.68
CA LEU A 113 -8.33 9.09 5.14
C LEU A 113 -8.76 8.12 6.25
N ILE A 114 -7.85 7.76 7.15
CA ILE A 114 -8.11 6.90 8.31
C ILE A 114 -9.19 7.49 9.22
N LEU A 115 -9.11 8.79 9.54
CA LEU A 115 -10.08 9.47 10.40
C LEU A 115 -11.48 9.51 9.77
N ARG A 116 -11.58 9.67 8.45
CA ARG A 116 -12.86 9.64 7.73
C ARG A 116 -13.46 8.23 7.74
N TRP A 117 -12.65 7.22 7.46
CA TRP A 117 -13.09 5.83 7.50
C TRP A 117 -13.55 5.39 8.90
N ARG A 118 -12.82 5.74 9.96
CA ARG A 118 -13.21 5.41 11.35
C ARG A 118 -14.61 5.91 11.73
N ARG A 119 -15.11 6.97 11.09
CA ARG A 119 -16.48 7.50 11.30
C ARG A 119 -17.54 6.70 10.55
N GLN A 120 -17.18 6.02 9.46
CA GLN A 120 -18.10 5.24 8.61
C GLN A 120 -17.39 3.95 8.14
N PRO A 121 -17.07 3.00 9.06
CA PRO A 121 -16.17 1.89 8.78
C PRO A 121 -16.70 0.85 7.79
N SER A 122 -17.96 0.98 7.35
CA SER A 122 -18.60 0.13 6.32
C SER A 122 -18.52 0.72 4.91
N ARG A 123 -17.89 1.89 4.72
CA ARG A 123 -17.78 2.55 3.41
C ARG A 123 -16.37 2.56 2.89
N VAL A 124 -16.24 2.42 1.58
CA VAL A 124 -14.98 2.65 0.85
C VAL A 124 -14.65 4.15 0.88
N PHE A 125 -13.39 4.47 1.19
CA PHE A 125 -12.84 5.82 1.07
C PHE A 125 -11.66 5.78 0.12
N VAL A 126 -11.58 6.70 -0.83
CA VAL A 126 -10.45 6.85 -1.74
C VAL A 126 -9.90 8.26 -1.62
N ALA A 127 -8.59 8.41 -1.81
CA ALA A 127 -7.97 9.73 -1.87
C ALA A 127 -8.42 10.48 -3.13
N ASP A 128 -8.41 11.80 -3.03
CA ASP A 128 -8.67 12.74 -4.11
C ASP A 128 -7.54 13.77 -4.11
N ASP A 129 -6.88 13.95 -5.25
CA ASP A 129 -5.79 14.93 -5.40
C ASP A 129 -6.29 16.31 -5.84
N GLY A 130 -7.61 16.51 -5.89
CA GLY A 130 -8.29 17.71 -6.37
C GLY A 130 -8.58 17.70 -7.87
N SER A 131 -8.03 16.75 -8.61
CA SER A 131 -8.26 16.57 -10.06
C SER A 131 -8.91 15.23 -10.38
N ARG A 132 -8.53 14.17 -9.66
CA ARG A 132 -9.05 12.83 -9.84
C ARG A 132 -9.03 12.03 -8.55
N LEU A 133 -9.93 11.07 -8.48
CA LEU A 133 -9.87 10.02 -7.49
C LEU A 133 -8.63 9.15 -7.73
N GLN A 134 -8.04 8.67 -6.63
CA GLN A 134 -6.87 7.81 -6.60
C GLN A 134 -7.26 6.47 -5.96
N PRO A 135 -7.92 5.54 -6.69
CA PRO A 135 -8.50 4.34 -6.08
C PRO A 135 -7.47 3.47 -5.35
N LEU A 136 -6.24 3.39 -5.86
CA LEU A 136 -5.18 2.58 -5.23
C LEU A 136 -4.66 3.17 -3.91
N LEU A 137 -5.00 4.42 -3.61
CA LEU A 137 -4.82 5.04 -2.30
C LEU A 137 -6.19 5.12 -1.62
N GLY A 138 -6.59 4.05 -0.94
CA GLY A 138 -7.95 3.90 -0.43
C GLY A 138 -8.05 2.98 0.77
N ILE A 139 -9.16 3.08 1.50
CA ILE A 139 -9.56 2.14 2.55
C ILE A 139 -10.76 1.32 2.05
N TYR A 140 -10.54 0.01 1.99
CA TYR A 140 -11.47 -1.00 1.51
C TYR A 140 -11.95 -1.87 2.67
N PRO A 141 -13.22 -1.75 3.08
CA PRO A 141 -13.77 -2.46 4.24
C PRO A 141 -14.30 -3.86 3.97
#